data_AF-A0A158ACT1-F1
#
_entry.id   AF-A0A158ACT1-F1
#
_cell.length_a   1.000
_cell.length_b   1.000
_cell.length_c   1.000
_cell.angle_alpha   90.00
_cell.angle_beta   90.00
_cell.angle_gamma   90.00
#
_symmetry.space_group_name_H-M   'P 1'
#
loop_
_entity.id
_entity.type
_entity.pdbx_description
1 polymer ?
#
loop_
_entity_poly.entity_id
_entity_poly.type
_entity_poly.pdbx_seq_one_letter_code
_entity_poly.pdbx_strand_id
1 'polypeptide(L)'
;MKRTRRNLSLRLAISAAAMAFALSACHDKNPDRPAPETPAQKAAALAQRKKDLLDSVSGVWKPLEGDGLLTVYASAGKAQMADGDDPLPVGLGDVDPDNQTVVIKINWATRDELRTLALHDPTEGSAPATLQVTDGNGNQTEYTFVRKVSNDDLNRISRLGASPVKATTDANAAPQAQLAAATNRGVVDMWLGGIDMNLRSCPGSTCAAVLIVPKDSKLSVDTSTMRYVTETSGNNTPWVRVTYEGAYCTADEQDSQTGCAPSHGTEAPVTGWMNYTRLMATPRPQQ
;
A
#
# COMPACT_ATOMS: atom_id res chain seq x y z
N MET A 1 -2.46 73.26 -32.38
CA MET A 1 -1.47 73.87 -31.46
C MET A 1 -0.97 72.80 -30.49
N LYS A 2 0.28 72.37 -30.67
CA LYS A 2 1.01 71.44 -29.77
C LYS A 2 1.47 72.23 -28.54
N ARG A 3 1.24 71.71 -27.33
CA ARG A 3 1.99 72.12 -26.13
C ARG A 3 2.64 70.92 -25.48
N THR A 4 3.87 70.70 -25.91
CA THR A 4 4.92 69.94 -25.25
C THR A 4 5.29 70.66 -23.94
N ARG A 5 5.33 69.96 -22.81
CA ARG A 5 6.18 70.35 -21.67
C ARG A 5 7.10 69.20 -21.31
N ARG A 6 8.38 69.52 -21.44
CA ARG A 6 9.59 68.77 -21.14
C ARG A 6 9.98 68.97 -19.67
N ASN A 7 10.65 67.95 -19.13
CA ASN A 7 11.72 68.00 -18.12
C ASN A 7 11.26 68.37 -16.69
N LEU A 8 11.87 67.89 -15.59
CA LEU A 8 13.28 67.63 -15.35
C LEU A 8 13.46 66.68 -14.15
N SER A 9 14.54 65.91 -14.20
CA SER A 9 15.08 65.01 -13.19
C SER A 9 15.33 65.66 -11.82
N LEU A 10 15.12 64.90 -10.73
CA LEU A 10 15.90 65.07 -9.51
C LEU A 10 16.19 63.71 -8.88
N ARG A 11 17.47 63.30 -8.96
CA ARG A 11 18.05 62.23 -8.16
C ARG A 11 18.21 62.77 -6.74
N LEU A 12 17.78 62.01 -5.75
CA LEU A 12 18.31 62.10 -4.39
C LEU A 12 18.61 60.70 -3.89
N ALA A 13 19.91 60.41 -3.80
CA ALA A 13 20.45 59.36 -2.96
C ALA A 13 20.42 59.87 -1.52
N ILE A 14 19.85 59.09 -0.61
CA ILE A 14 20.06 59.25 0.83
C ILE A 14 20.45 57.88 1.38
N SER A 15 21.73 57.77 1.70
CA SER A 15 22.27 56.77 2.60
C SER A 15 21.72 57.04 4.00
N ALA A 16 21.10 56.05 4.63
CA ALA A 16 20.84 56.07 6.07
C ALA A 16 21.31 54.76 6.68
N ALA A 17 22.19 54.93 7.66
CA ALA A 17 22.99 53.93 8.31
C ALA A 17 22.20 53.02 9.25
N ALA A 18 22.81 51.87 9.51
CA ALA A 18 22.54 50.88 10.54
C ALA A 18 21.92 51.40 11.85
N MET A 19 20.84 50.74 12.27
CA MET A 19 20.53 50.53 13.69
C MET A 19 20.08 49.08 13.88
N ALA A 20 21.06 48.22 14.10
CA ALA A 20 20.85 46.92 14.71
C ALA A 20 20.60 47.16 16.21
N PHE A 21 19.35 47.03 16.66
CA PHE A 21 19.04 46.88 18.07
C PHE A 21 19.36 45.44 18.48
N ALA A 22 20.62 45.17 18.80
CA ALA A 22 21.00 44.03 19.61
C ALA A 22 20.71 44.38 21.07
N LEU A 23 19.51 44.04 21.55
CA LEU A 23 19.26 43.94 22.98
C LEU A 23 19.97 42.69 23.49
N SER A 24 21.17 42.88 24.01
CA SER A 24 21.82 41.95 24.92
C SER A 24 21.03 41.92 26.23
N ALA A 25 20.24 40.87 26.43
CA ALA A 25 19.78 40.46 27.76
C ALA A 25 20.63 39.28 28.24
N CYS A 26 20.92 39.32 29.53
CA CYS A 26 22.07 38.73 30.20
C CYS A 26 22.25 37.22 30.13
N HIS A 27 23.53 36.90 30.24
CA HIS A 27 24.19 35.62 30.48
C HIS A 27 23.60 34.88 31.70
N ASP A 28 22.97 33.74 31.47
CA ASP A 28 22.99 32.60 32.40
C ASP A 28 23.37 31.37 31.56
N LYS A 29 24.61 30.88 31.76
CA LYS A 29 25.11 29.68 31.09
C LYS A 29 24.44 28.47 31.72
N ASN A 30 23.29 28.09 31.18
CA ASN A 30 22.79 26.73 31.30
C ASN A 30 23.14 25.99 29.99
N PRO A 31 24.17 25.12 29.96
CA PRO A 31 24.61 24.43 28.74
C PRO A 31 23.59 23.43 28.18
N ASP A 32 22.49 23.17 28.90
CA ASP A 32 21.49 22.16 28.53
C ASP A 32 20.21 22.72 27.91
N ARG A 33 20.16 24.00 27.51
CA ARG A 33 18.97 24.54 26.82
C ARG A 33 19.12 24.36 25.31
N PRO A 34 18.38 23.43 24.67
CA PRO A 34 18.39 23.31 23.22
C PRO A 34 17.98 24.63 22.59
N ALA A 35 18.67 25.03 21.52
CA ALA A 35 18.35 26.24 20.77
C ALA A 35 16.89 26.22 20.31
N PRO A 36 16.17 27.36 20.32
CA PRO A 36 14.80 27.40 19.86
C PRO A 36 14.71 26.94 18.41
N GLU A 37 13.85 25.95 18.16
CA GLU A 37 13.65 25.37 16.83
C GLU A 37 13.18 26.42 15.83
N THR A 38 13.81 26.42 14.65
CA THR A 38 13.43 27.28 13.53
C THR A 38 12.08 26.81 12.93
N PRO A 39 11.32 27.71 12.26
CA PRO A 39 10.10 27.32 11.55
C PRO A 39 10.30 26.19 10.52
N ALA A 40 11.48 26.14 9.88
CA ALA A 40 11.82 25.08 8.92
C ALA A 40 11.99 23.71 9.60
N GLN A 41 12.61 23.66 10.78
CA GLN A 41 12.76 22.43 11.56
C GLN A 41 11.40 21.91 12.04
N LYS A 42 10.52 22.81 12.50
CA LYS A 42 9.15 22.44 12.90
C LYS A 42 8.34 21.88 11.74
N ALA A 43 8.43 22.50 10.57
CA ALA A 43 7.74 22.02 9.37
C ALA A 43 8.26 20.63 8.93
N ALA A 44 9.57 20.41 8.96
CA ALA A 44 10.17 19.11 8.63
C ALA A 44 9.77 18.02 9.63
N ALA A 45 9.79 18.33 10.94
CA ALA A 45 9.35 17.40 11.99
C ALA A 45 7.88 17.02 11.82
N LEU A 46 7.00 17.99 11.53
CA LEU A 46 5.59 17.71 11.28
C LEU A 46 5.39 16.84 10.03
N ALA A 47 6.11 17.11 8.94
CA ALA A 47 6.05 16.31 7.72
C ALA A 47 6.48 14.86 7.97
N GLN A 48 7.55 14.65 8.77
CA GLN A 48 8.00 13.33 9.15
C GLN A 48 6.96 12.59 10.00
N ARG A 49 6.42 13.25 11.04
CA ARG A 49 5.35 12.66 11.87
C ARG A 49 4.10 12.27 11.07
N LYS A 50 3.72 13.09 10.08
CA LYS A 50 2.64 12.76 9.14
C LYS A 50 2.97 11.52 8.31
N LYS A 51 4.20 11.42 7.80
CA LYS A 51 4.66 10.24 7.06
C LYS A 51 4.65 8.98 7.93
N ASP A 52 5.14 9.07 9.16
CA ASP A 52 5.16 7.95 10.09
C ASP A 52 3.73 7.49 10.43
N LEU A 53 2.81 8.43 10.65
CA LEU A 53 1.40 8.09 10.87
C LEU A 53 0.78 7.38 9.67
N LEU A 54 1.04 7.87 8.45
CA LEU A 54 0.55 7.24 7.21
C LEU A 54 1.10 5.82 7.04
N ASP A 55 2.38 5.59 7.38
CA ASP A 55 2.97 4.26 7.38
C ASP A 55 2.33 3.35 8.44
N SER A 56 2.06 3.88 9.63
CA SER A 56 1.45 3.12 10.72
C SER A 56 0.01 2.70 10.42
N VAL A 57 -0.82 3.55 9.80
CA VAL A 57 -2.18 3.16 9.38
C VAL A 57 -2.17 2.24 8.15
N SER A 58 -1.09 2.26 7.38
CA SER A 58 -0.94 1.42 6.19
C SER A 58 -0.70 -0.04 6.61
N GLY A 59 -1.71 -0.86 6.38
CA GLY A 59 -1.69 -2.25 6.80
C GLY A 59 -2.84 -3.05 6.25
N VAL A 60 -2.78 -4.33 6.58
CA VAL A 60 -3.87 -5.28 6.44
C VAL A 60 -4.41 -5.55 7.84
N TRP A 61 -5.70 -5.30 8.01
CA TRP A 61 -6.37 -5.15 9.28
C TRP A 61 -7.55 -6.11 9.35
N LYS A 62 -7.68 -6.85 10.45
CA LYS A 62 -8.80 -7.78 10.68
C LYS A 62 -9.78 -7.18 11.68
N PRO A 63 -11.08 -7.07 11.37
CA PRO A 63 -12.04 -6.55 12.33
C PRO A 63 -12.11 -7.46 13.56
N LEU A 64 -12.32 -6.86 14.74
CA LEU A 64 -12.52 -7.62 15.99
C LEU A 64 -13.81 -8.43 15.94
N GLU A 65 -14.85 -7.89 15.30
CA GLU A 65 -16.14 -8.52 15.10
C GLU A 65 -16.42 -8.67 13.60
N GLY A 66 -16.81 -9.87 13.19
CA GLY A 66 -17.08 -10.21 11.79
C GLY A 66 -15.90 -10.83 11.06
N ASP A 67 -16.09 -10.99 9.75
CA ASP A 67 -15.11 -11.56 8.82
C ASP A 67 -14.63 -10.48 7.84
N GLY A 68 -13.52 -10.75 7.15
CA GLY A 68 -12.95 -9.84 6.16
C GLY A 68 -11.57 -9.31 6.54
N LEU A 69 -10.90 -8.67 5.58
CA LEU A 69 -9.76 -7.80 5.87
C LEU A 69 -9.99 -6.45 5.24
N LEU A 70 -9.70 -5.44 6.04
CA LEU A 70 -9.50 -4.11 5.53
C LEU A 70 -8.03 -3.95 5.12
N THR A 71 -7.80 -3.65 3.84
CA THR A 71 -6.48 -3.23 3.36
C THR A 71 -6.47 -1.71 3.24
N VAL A 72 -5.51 -1.05 3.88
CA VAL A 72 -5.30 0.40 3.81
C VAL A 72 -3.88 0.65 3.36
N TYR A 73 -3.69 1.41 2.30
CA TYR A 73 -2.41 1.97 1.91
C TYR A 73 -2.53 3.48 1.76
N ALA A 74 -1.68 4.22 2.47
CA ALA A 74 -1.66 5.68 2.40
C ALA A 74 -0.20 6.16 2.36
N SER A 75 0.10 7.00 1.37
CA SER A 75 1.47 7.48 1.12
C SER A 75 1.40 8.81 0.37
N ALA A 76 2.04 9.85 0.91
CA ALA A 76 2.32 11.13 0.25
C ALA A 76 1.32 11.57 -0.84
N GLY A 77 0.06 11.80 -0.44
CA GLY A 77 -1.01 12.30 -1.32
C GLY A 77 -1.80 11.23 -2.09
N LYS A 78 -1.50 9.95 -1.88
CA LYS A 78 -2.23 8.80 -2.44
C LYS A 78 -2.83 7.96 -1.32
N ALA A 79 -4.01 7.43 -1.58
CA ALA A 79 -4.64 6.41 -0.77
C ALA A 79 -5.17 5.29 -1.67
N GLN A 80 -5.08 4.05 -1.21
CA GLN A 80 -5.77 2.89 -1.77
C GLN A 80 -6.38 2.12 -0.61
N MET A 81 -7.61 1.65 -0.78
CA MET A 81 -8.31 0.95 0.27
C MET A 81 -9.22 -0.11 -0.35
N ALA A 82 -9.33 -1.25 0.31
CA ALA A 82 -10.29 -2.29 -0.05
C ALA A 82 -10.79 -3.02 1.19
N ASP A 83 -12.07 -3.35 1.17
CA ASP A 83 -12.70 -4.21 2.17
C ASP A 83 -12.91 -5.60 1.54
N GLY A 84 -12.12 -6.58 1.95
CA GLY A 84 -12.04 -7.87 1.24
C GLY A 84 -11.63 -7.67 -0.23
N ASP A 85 -12.49 -8.09 -1.16
CA ASP A 85 -12.35 -7.93 -2.61
C ASP A 85 -13.08 -6.69 -3.17
N ASP A 86 -13.65 -5.83 -2.32
CA ASP A 86 -14.34 -4.62 -2.74
C ASP A 86 -13.42 -3.39 -2.67
N PRO A 87 -12.91 -2.88 -3.81
CA PRO A 87 -12.06 -1.70 -3.82
C PRO A 87 -12.89 -0.45 -3.51
N LEU A 88 -12.35 0.42 -2.66
CA LEU A 88 -13.00 1.68 -2.31
C LEU A 88 -12.38 2.83 -3.13
N PRO A 89 -13.20 3.70 -3.76
CA PRO A 89 -12.72 4.84 -4.54
C PRO A 89 -12.23 5.97 -3.62
N VAL A 90 -11.03 5.81 -3.06
CA VAL A 90 -10.54 6.68 -1.98
C VAL A 90 -9.60 7.78 -2.44
N GLY A 91 -9.65 8.90 -1.71
CA GLY A 91 -8.65 9.95 -1.70
C GLY A 91 -8.15 10.21 -0.28
N LEU A 92 -6.91 10.69 -0.15
CA LEU A 92 -6.35 11.07 1.14
C LEU A 92 -6.94 12.42 1.59
N GLY A 93 -7.45 12.48 2.81
CA GLY A 93 -7.90 13.69 3.48
C GLY A 93 -6.84 14.26 4.42
N ASP A 94 -7.30 14.80 5.54
CA ASP A 94 -6.43 15.40 6.55
C ASP A 94 -5.64 14.32 7.32
N VAL A 95 -4.39 14.65 7.65
CA VAL A 95 -3.48 13.81 8.45
C VAL A 95 -3.10 14.60 9.67
N ASP A 96 -3.54 14.12 10.83
CA ASP A 96 -3.35 14.75 12.13
C ASP A 96 -2.51 13.85 13.04
N PRO A 97 -1.19 14.04 13.07
CA PRO A 97 -0.28 13.27 13.91
C PRO A 97 -0.35 13.63 15.39
N ASP A 98 -1.01 14.73 15.77
CA ASP A 98 -1.19 15.08 17.18
C ASP A 98 -2.34 14.28 17.79
N ASN A 99 -3.37 13.98 16.99
CA ASN A 99 -4.51 13.13 17.38
C ASN A 99 -4.41 11.68 16.86
N GLN A 100 -3.30 11.30 16.22
CA GLN A 100 -3.11 9.98 15.56
C GLN A 100 -4.25 9.60 14.59
N THR A 101 -4.79 10.57 13.86
CA THR A 101 -5.90 10.34 12.92
C THR A 101 -5.54 10.63 11.46
N VAL A 102 -6.10 9.81 10.57
CA VAL A 102 -6.04 9.99 9.11
C VAL A 102 -7.46 9.96 8.57
N VAL A 103 -7.85 11.01 7.86
CA VAL A 103 -9.14 11.06 7.17
C VAL A 103 -8.99 10.49 5.77
N ILE A 104 -9.87 9.57 5.40
CA ILE A 104 -10.02 9.00 4.07
C ILE A 104 -11.34 9.51 3.48
N LYS A 105 -11.27 10.03 2.26
CA LYS A 105 -12.44 10.46 1.49
C LYS A 105 -12.83 9.33 0.54
N ILE A 106 -14.01 8.75 0.70
CA ILE A 106 -14.54 7.75 -0.23
C ILE A 106 -15.50 8.44 -1.18
N ASN A 107 -15.18 8.44 -2.47
CA ASN A 107 -15.91 9.14 -3.51
C ASN A 107 -16.80 8.13 -4.25
N TRP A 108 -17.96 7.84 -3.68
CA TRP A 108 -18.94 6.99 -4.34
C TRP A 108 -19.55 7.72 -5.54
N ALA A 109 -20.07 6.98 -6.51
CA ALA A 109 -20.72 7.57 -7.68
C ALA A 109 -21.90 8.52 -7.31
N THR A 110 -22.50 8.33 -6.14
CA THR A 110 -23.70 9.05 -5.69
C THR A 110 -23.49 9.96 -4.50
N ARG A 111 -22.36 9.84 -3.77
CA ARG A 111 -22.08 10.61 -2.55
C ARG A 111 -20.60 10.56 -2.17
N ASP A 112 -20.16 11.57 -1.44
CA ASP A 112 -18.88 11.52 -0.74
C ASP A 112 -19.09 11.08 0.72
N GLU A 113 -18.19 10.26 1.22
CA GLU A 113 -18.15 9.80 2.60
C GLU A 113 -16.77 10.09 3.20
N LEU A 114 -16.74 10.56 4.44
CA LEU A 114 -15.50 10.68 5.21
C LEU A 114 -15.41 9.50 6.16
N ARG A 115 -14.24 8.85 6.18
CA ARG A 115 -13.88 7.89 7.21
C ARG A 115 -12.67 8.38 7.98
N THR A 116 -12.71 8.23 9.29
CA THR A 116 -11.57 8.57 10.17
C THR A 116 -10.91 7.29 10.61
N LEU A 117 -9.62 7.16 10.33
CA LEU A 117 -8.75 6.08 10.80
C LEU A 117 -7.98 6.60 12.01
N ALA A 118 -8.17 5.99 13.17
CA ALA A 118 -7.48 6.35 14.41
C ALA A 118 -6.68 5.16 14.91
N LEU A 119 -5.37 5.31 15.01
CA LEU A 119 -4.53 4.32 15.67
C LEU A 119 -4.65 4.48 17.17
N HIS A 120 -4.87 3.36 17.84
CA HIS A 120 -4.79 3.28 19.29
C HIS A 120 -3.62 2.37 19.61
N ASP A 121 -2.55 2.97 20.08
CA ASP A 121 -1.45 2.20 20.64
C ASP A 121 -1.95 1.50 21.91
N PRO A 122 -1.59 0.23 22.12
CA PRO A 122 -1.84 -0.43 23.40
C PRO A 122 -1.17 0.39 24.50
N THR A 123 -1.94 0.85 25.50
CA THR A 123 -1.36 1.32 26.76
C THR A 123 -0.41 0.26 27.28
N GLU A 124 0.81 0.67 27.65
CA GLU A 124 1.99 -0.16 27.97
C GLU A 124 1.67 -1.62 28.36
N GLY A 125 2.09 -2.56 27.51
CA GLY A 125 2.12 -3.99 27.83
C GLY A 125 1.12 -4.86 27.08
N SER A 126 1.49 -5.23 25.85
CA SER A 126 1.20 -6.55 25.24
C SER A 126 -0.03 -6.74 24.33
N ALA A 127 -0.81 -5.72 23.96
CA ALA A 127 -1.78 -5.85 22.86
C ALA A 127 -1.17 -5.38 21.52
N PRO A 128 -1.55 -5.93 20.35
CA PRO A 128 -1.16 -5.36 19.05
C PRO A 128 -1.85 -4.00 18.86
N ALA A 129 -1.24 -3.08 18.10
CA ALA A 129 -1.87 -1.82 17.72
C ALA A 129 -3.25 -2.08 17.09
N THR A 130 -4.25 -1.31 17.53
CA THR A 130 -5.59 -1.39 16.97
C THR A 130 -5.85 -0.18 16.07
N LEU A 131 -6.61 -0.43 15.01
CA LEU A 131 -7.12 0.62 14.14
C LEU A 131 -8.60 0.75 14.40
N GLN A 132 -9.04 1.92 14.85
CA GLN A 132 -10.45 2.27 14.90
C GLN A 132 -10.82 3.02 13.61
N VAL A 133 -11.84 2.54 12.91
CA VAL A 133 -12.40 3.19 11.73
C VAL A 133 -13.78 3.73 12.08
N THR A 134 -13.96 5.03 11.96
CA THR A 134 -15.27 5.70 12.11
C THR A 134 -15.84 6.01 10.72
N ASP A 135 -17.04 5.53 10.42
CA ASP A 135 -17.73 5.80 9.16
C ASP A 135 -18.42 7.18 9.13
N GLY A 136 -18.97 7.55 7.97
CA GLY A 136 -19.67 8.84 7.81
C GLY A 136 -20.95 9.00 8.64
N ASN A 137 -21.46 7.93 9.25
CA ASN A 137 -22.61 7.94 10.16
C ASN A 137 -22.18 7.98 11.64
N GLY A 138 -20.88 7.94 11.91
CA GLY A 138 -20.32 7.86 13.26
C GLY A 138 -20.23 6.45 13.84
N ASN A 139 -20.51 5.40 13.05
CA ASN A 139 -20.31 4.02 13.50
C ASN A 139 -18.82 3.71 13.57
N GLN A 140 -18.42 2.98 14.60
CA GLN A 140 -17.03 2.62 14.83
C GLN A 140 -16.81 1.12 14.65
N THR A 141 -15.72 0.76 13.98
CA THR A 141 -15.26 -0.62 13.85
C THR A 141 -13.80 -0.69 14.24
N GLU A 142 -13.46 -1.61 15.13
CA GLU A 142 -12.10 -1.84 15.57
C GLU A 142 -11.46 -2.99 14.81
N TYR A 143 -10.20 -2.82 14.47
CA TYR A 143 -9.41 -3.79 13.75
C TYR A 143 -8.09 -4.07 14.46
N THR A 144 -7.61 -5.30 14.30
CA THR A 144 -6.30 -5.76 14.74
C THR A 144 -5.34 -5.82 13.56
N PHE A 145 -4.10 -5.42 13.81
CA PHE A 145 -3.07 -5.47 12.79
C PHE A 145 -2.72 -6.93 12.44
N VAL A 146 -2.73 -7.25 11.15
CA VAL A 146 -2.33 -8.57 10.63
C VAL A 146 -0.93 -8.52 10.06
N ARG A 147 -0.69 -7.60 9.12
CA ARG A 147 0.60 -7.42 8.44
C ARG A 147 0.66 -6.07 7.70
N LYS A 148 1.87 -5.65 7.31
CA LYS A 148 2.05 -4.53 6.39
C LYS A 148 1.45 -4.86 5.01
N VAL A 149 1.02 -3.82 4.31
CA VAL A 149 0.60 -3.93 2.90
C VAL A 149 1.78 -4.36 2.06
N SER A 150 1.57 -5.35 1.21
CA SER A 150 2.53 -5.80 0.21
C SER A 150 2.16 -5.22 -1.16
N ASN A 151 3.13 -5.18 -2.08
CA ASN A 151 2.87 -4.80 -3.47
C ASN A 151 1.80 -5.68 -4.14
N ASP A 152 1.65 -6.93 -3.71
CA ASP A 152 0.61 -7.83 -4.19
C ASP A 152 -0.80 -7.32 -3.86
N ASP A 153 -0.97 -6.73 -2.68
CA ASP A 153 -2.24 -6.13 -2.25
C ASP A 153 -2.53 -4.88 -3.09
N LEU A 154 -1.53 -4.02 -3.32
CA LEU A 154 -1.66 -2.82 -4.17
C LEU A 154 -2.03 -3.18 -5.60
N ASN A 155 -1.37 -4.21 -6.15
CA ASN A 155 -1.66 -4.73 -7.48
C ASN A 155 -3.06 -5.37 -7.54
N ARG A 156 -3.49 -6.05 -6.47
CA ARG A 156 -4.84 -6.62 -6.35
C ARG A 156 -5.88 -5.51 -6.35
N ILE A 157 -5.77 -4.50 -5.47
CA ILE A 157 -6.70 -3.38 -5.38
C ILE A 157 -6.79 -2.62 -6.71
N SER A 158 -5.64 -2.38 -7.36
CA SER A 158 -5.59 -1.70 -8.65
C SER A 158 -6.34 -2.47 -9.74
N ARG A 159 -6.26 -3.81 -9.77
CA ARG A 159 -7.00 -4.65 -10.72
C ARG A 159 -8.50 -4.71 -10.42
N LEU A 160 -8.87 -4.73 -9.14
CA LEU A 160 -10.27 -4.69 -8.72
C LEU A 160 -10.92 -3.36 -9.16
N GLY A 161 -10.21 -2.24 -9.00
CA GLY A 161 -10.70 -0.92 -9.44
C GLY A 161 -10.68 -0.69 -10.96
N ALA A 162 -9.89 -1.45 -11.72
CA ALA A 162 -9.73 -1.31 -13.18
C ALA A 162 -10.70 -2.18 -14.00
N SER A 163 -11.56 -2.98 -13.38
CA SER A 163 -12.50 -3.84 -14.09
C SER A 163 -13.83 -3.14 -14.38
N PRO A 164 -14.17 -2.79 -15.64
CA PRO A 164 -15.54 -2.53 -16.03
C PRO A 164 -16.20 -3.87 -16.39
N VAL A 165 -16.43 -4.73 -15.40
CA VAL A 165 -17.33 -5.88 -15.62
C VAL A 165 -18.70 -5.45 -15.16
N LYS A 166 -19.50 -4.98 -16.13
CA LYS A 166 -20.95 -5.12 -16.04
C LYS A 166 -21.23 -6.57 -15.67
N ALA A 167 -21.62 -6.80 -14.42
CA ALA A 167 -22.30 -8.03 -14.03
C ALA A 167 -23.61 -8.07 -14.83
N THR A 168 -23.59 -8.71 -15.99
CA THR A 168 -24.80 -9.28 -16.56
C THR A 168 -25.25 -10.37 -15.60
N THR A 169 -26.36 -10.08 -14.95
CA THR A 169 -27.16 -10.99 -14.15
C THR A 169 -27.56 -12.16 -15.04
N ASP A 170 -26.92 -13.30 -14.86
CA ASP A 170 -27.52 -14.61 -15.14
C ASP A 170 -27.23 -15.49 -13.93
N ALA A 171 -28.16 -15.46 -12.99
CA ALA A 171 -28.36 -16.56 -12.06
C ALA A 171 -28.74 -17.80 -12.89
N ASN A 172 -28.13 -18.94 -12.56
CA ASN A 172 -28.17 -20.23 -13.27
C ASN A 172 -27.21 -20.38 -14.46
N ALA A 173 -25.93 -20.56 -14.16
CA ALA A 173 -25.20 -21.78 -14.52
C ALA A 173 -23.73 -21.63 -14.08
N ALA A 174 -23.44 -21.98 -12.83
CA ALA A 174 -22.11 -22.41 -12.47
C ALA A 174 -22.08 -23.95 -12.54
N PRO A 175 -21.67 -24.58 -13.65
CA PRO A 175 -20.77 -25.69 -13.44
C PRO A 175 -19.51 -25.07 -12.85
N GLN A 176 -19.27 -25.43 -11.58
CA GLN A 176 -17.97 -25.33 -10.95
C GLN A 176 -16.89 -25.43 -12.03
N ALA A 177 -16.01 -24.45 -12.11
CA ALA A 177 -14.71 -24.65 -12.73
C ALA A 177 -13.90 -25.62 -11.86
N GLN A 178 -14.39 -26.84 -11.70
CA GLN A 178 -13.60 -28.06 -11.72
C GLN A 178 -13.00 -28.19 -13.13
N LEU A 179 -12.29 -27.17 -13.61
CA LEU A 179 -11.54 -27.27 -14.83
C LEU A 179 -10.25 -28.03 -14.50
N ALA A 180 -10.29 -29.33 -14.80
CA ALA A 180 -9.16 -30.13 -15.26
C ALA A 180 -7.93 -30.30 -14.34
N ALA A 181 -7.97 -29.96 -13.05
CA ALA A 181 -6.91 -30.34 -12.11
C ALA A 181 -6.92 -31.84 -11.72
N ALA A 182 -7.93 -32.60 -12.17
CA ALA A 182 -8.07 -34.02 -11.84
C ALA A 182 -7.31 -34.98 -12.76
N THR A 183 -6.82 -34.53 -13.94
CA THR A 183 -6.26 -35.45 -14.96
C THR A 183 -4.73 -35.44 -15.07
N ASN A 184 -4.04 -34.44 -14.52
CA ASN A 184 -2.56 -34.41 -14.47
C ASN A 184 -2.11 -34.14 -13.02
N ARG A 185 -2.28 -35.13 -12.12
CA ARG A 185 -1.69 -35.04 -10.78
C ARG A 185 -0.20 -35.32 -10.88
N GLY A 186 0.62 -34.36 -10.51
CA GLY A 186 2.07 -34.51 -10.46
C GLY A 186 2.80 -33.18 -10.66
N VAL A 187 4.11 -33.30 -10.82
CA VAL A 187 5.00 -32.18 -11.11
C VAL A 187 4.91 -31.86 -12.60
N VAL A 188 4.53 -30.63 -12.93
CA VAL A 188 4.44 -30.14 -14.30
C VAL A 188 5.26 -28.86 -14.45
N ASP A 189 5.95 -28.72 -15.59
CA ASP A 189 6.62 -27.47 -15.91
C ASP A 189 5.60 -26.46 -16.45
N MET A 190 5.56 -25.27 -15.86
CA MET A 190 4.72 -24.15 -16.27
C MET A 190 5.57 -22.91 -16.52
N TRP A 191 5.03 -21.95 -17.26
CA TRP A 191 5.66 -20.65 -17.49
C TRP A 191 4.73 -19.55 -16.96
N LEU A 192 5.31 -18.57 -16.27
CA LEU A 192 4.59 -17.35 -15.93
C LEU A 192 4.36 -16.51 -17.18
N GLY A 193 3.14 -16.08 -17.45
CA GLY A 193 2.83 -15.21 -18.58
C GLY A 193 2.60 -13.77 -18.15
N GLY A 194 3.51 -12.86 -18.55
CA GLY A 194 3.28 -11.41 -18.53
C GLY A 194 3.11 -10.75 -17.15
N ILE A 195 3.11 -11.52 -16.06
CA ILE A 195 3.02 -11.02 -14.68
C ILE A 195 4.12 -11.61 -13.82
N ASP A 196 4.61 -10.83 -12.87
CA ASP A 196 5.46 -11.33 -11.80
C ASP A 196 4.60 -12.01 -10.73
N MET A 197 5.14 -13.05 -10.11
CA MET A 197 4.42 -13.83 -9.09
C MET A 197 5.21 -14.02 -7.82
N ASN A 198 4.54 -13.81 -6.70
CA ASN A 198 5.10 -14.04 -5.37
C ASN A 198 5.15 -15.54 -5.07
N LEU A 199 6.36 -16.05 -4.80
CA LEU A 199 6.58 -17.36 -4.21
C LEU A 199 6.54 -17.20 -2.69
N ARG A 200 5.55 -17.79 -2.01
CA ARG A 200 5.32 -17.58 -0.57
C ARG A 200 5.75 -18.77 0.28
N SER A 201 6.00 -18.53 1.57
CA SER A 201 6.44 -19.57 2.51
C SER A 201 5.33 -20.55 2.90
N CYS A 202 4.07 -20.11 2.87
CA CYS A 202 2.89 -20.93 3.10
C CYS A 202 1.75 -20.57 2.12
N PRO A 203 0.74 -21.43 1.95
CA PRO A 203 -0.39 -21.12 1.08
C PRO A 203 -1.27 -20.03 1.72
N GLY A 204 -1.68 -19.04 0.92
CA GLY A 204 -2.49 -17.92 1.37
C GLY A 204 -1.79 -16.57 1.18
N SER A 205 -2.57 -15.51 0.97
CA SER A 205 -2.03 -14.15 0.80
C SER A 205 -1.47 -13.54 2.10
N THR A 206 -1.73 -14.16 3.25
CA THR A 206 -1.24 -13.73 4.57
C THR A 206 0.21 -14.10 4.83
N CYS A 207 0.73 -15.11 4.13
CA CYS A 207 2.11 -15.59 4.26
C CYS A 207 3.10 -14.66 3.57
N ALA A 208 4.29 -14.43 4.14
CA ALA A 208 5.31 -13.59 3.50
C ALA A 208 5.74 -14.15 2.12
N ALA A 209 6.04 -13.25 1.18
CA ALA A 209 6.75 -13.61 -0.05
C ALA A 209 8.20 -13.93 0.30
N VAL A 210 8.67 -15.10 -0.14
CA VAL A 210 10.07 -15.52 -0.03
C VAL A 210 10.89 -14.83 -1.12
N LEU A 211 10.33 -14.78 -2.33
CA LEU A 211 10.89 -14.07 -3.48
C LEU A 211 9.77 -13.74 -4.48
N ILE A 212 10.09 -12.87 -5.42
CA ILE A 212 9.25 -12.54 -6.57
C ILE A 212 9.86 -13.18 -7.79
N VAL A 213 9.11 -14.11 -8.38
CA VAL A 213 9.47 -14.75 -9.64
C VAL A 213 9.10 -13.81 -10.78
N PRO A 214 10.07 -13.42 -11.64
CA PRO A 214 9.80 -12.54 -12.75
C PRO A 214 8.86 -13.19 -13.76
N LYS A 215 8.07 -12.36 -14.45
CA LYS A 215 7.31 -12.79 -15.62
C LYS A 215 8.18 -13.54 -16.62
N ASP A 216 7.57 -14.46 -17.37
CA ASP A 216 8.24 -15.29 -18.37
C ASP A 216 9.27 -16.28 -17.79
N SER A 217 9.25 -16.50 -16.47
CA SER A 217 10.04 -17.55 -15.82
C SER A 217 9.40 -18.94 -15.94
N LYS A 218 10.26 -19.95 -16.05
CA LYS A 218 9.87 -21.37 -15.94
C LYS A 218 9.73 -21.76 -14.46
N LEU A 219 8.69 -22.52 -14.16
CA LEU A 219 8.35 -23.02 -12.83
C LEU A 219 8.11 -24.53 -12.87
N SER A 220 8.48 -25.23 -11.81
CA SER A 220 8.08 -26.62 -11.60
C SER A 220 6.96 -26.69 -10.57
N VAL A 221 5.79 -27.15 -10.96
CA VAL A 221 4.53 -26.98 -10.22
C VAL A 221 3.99 -28.34 -9.82
N ASP A 222 3.90 -28.60 -8.51
CA ASP A 222 3.37 -29.86 -7.99
C ASP A 222 1.87 -29.75 -7.73
N THR A 223 1.08 -30.02 -8.76
CA THR A 223 -0.40 -29.95 -8.71
C THR A 223 -1.02 -30.93 -7.71
N SER A 224 -0.29 -31.96 -7.28
CA SER A 224 -0.76 -32.89 -6.24
C SER A 224 -0.84 -32.25 -4.86
N THR A 225 -0.14 -31.13 -4.66
CA THR A 225 -0.08 -30.39 -3.38
C THR A 225 -1.15 -29.32 -3.24
N MET A 226 -2.04 -29.18 -4.23
CA MET A 226 -3.00 -28.08 -4.28
C MET A 226 -3.86 -28.01 -3.01
N ARG A 227 -3.92 -26.82 -2.40
CA ARG A 227 -4.71 -26.52 -1.20
C ARG A 227 -5.61 -25.33 -1.47
N TYR A 228 -6.87 -25.44 -1.09
CA TYR A 228 -7.77 -24.29 -1.09
C TYR A 228 -7.61 -23.57 0.25
N VAL A 229 -7.28 -22.29 0.17
CA VAL A 229 -7.20 -21.40 1.33
C VAL A 229 -8.33 -20.40 1.20
N THR A 230 -9.15 -20.30 2.24
CA THR A 230 -10.11 -19.21 2.37
C THR A 230 -9.32 -17.92 2.52
N GLU A 231 -9.21 -17.18 1.43
CA GLU A 231 -8.67 -15.83 1.45
C GLU A 231 -9.64 -14.94 2.21
N THR A 232 -9.15 -13.79 2.58
CA THR A 232 -9.89 -12.94 3.51
C THR A 232 -10.96 -12.09 2.86
N SER A 233 -11.14 -12.25 1.55
CA SER A 233 -12.40 -11.92 0.88
C SER A 233 -13.50 -12.98 1.04
N GLY A 234 -13.25 -14.05 1.79
CA GLY A 234 -14.14 -15.22 1.91
C GLY A 234 -14.01 -16.20 0.74
N ASN A 235 -13.25 -15.84 -0.30
CA ASN A 235 -13.07 -16.68 -1.49
C ASN A 235 -12.05 -17.80 -1.24
N ASN A 236 -12.45 -19.03 -1.55
CA ASN A 236 -11.54 -20.17 -1.55
C ASN A 236 -10.62 -20.11 -2.78
N THR A 237 -9.36 -19.77 -2.54
CA THR A 237 -8.35 -19.66 -3.59
C THR A 237 -7.46 -20.91 -3.60
N PRO A 238 -7.24 -21.55 -4.75
CA PRO A 238 -6.30 -22.65 -4.85
C PRO A 238 -4.85 -22.15 -4.83
N TRP A 239 -4.04 -22.74 -3.96
CA TRP A 239 -2.61 -22.54 -3.86
C TRP A 239 -1.89 -23.85 -4.17
N VAL A 240 -0.77 -23.76 -4.88
CA VAL A 240 0.01 -24.93 -5.29
C VAL A 240 1.47 -24.75 -4.88
N ARG A 241 2.15 -25.85 -4.55
CA ARG A 241 3.58 -25.83 -4.30
C ARG A 241 4.33 -25.69 -5.62
N VAL A 242 5.29 -24.78 -5.64
CA VAL A 242 6.12 -24.46 -6.79
C VAL A 242 7.58 -24.52 -6.38
N THR A 243 8.41 -25.11 -7.23
CA THR A 243 9.86 -25.06 -7.17
C THR A 243 10.36 -24.15 -8.30
N TYR A 244 11.22 -23.19 -7.94
CA TYR A 244 11.78 -22.21 -8.86
C TYR A 244 13.29 -22.15 -8.76
N GLU A 245 13.95 -22.05 -9.92
CA GLU A 245 15.38 -21.77 -10.04
C GLU A 245 15.56 -20.72 -11.14
N GLY A 246 16.23 -19.62 -10.82
CA GLY A 246 16.44 -18.52 -11.76
C GLY A 246 16.67 -17.18 -11.09
N ALA A 247 16.56 -16.11 -11.90
CA ALA A 247 16.70 -14.75 -11.44
C ALA A 247 15.45 -14.28 -10.69
N TYR A 248 15.58 -13.52 -9.61
CA TYR A 248 14.43 -13.07 -8.83
C TYR A 248 14.58 -11.64 -8.32
N CYS A 249 13.46 -11.08 -7.84
CA CYS A 249 13.45 -9.85 -7.06
C CYS A 249 13.04 -10.13 -5.61
N THR A 250 13.55 -9.31 -4.70
CA THR A 250 12.98 -9.18 -3.36
C THR A 250 11.70 -8.34 -3.40
N ALA A 251 10.91 -8.38 -2.32
CA ALA A 251 9.66 -7.62 -2.23
C ALA A 251 9.86 -6.11 -2.44
N ASP A 252 10.99 -5.58 -1.98
CA ASP A 252 11.32 -4.16 -2.01
C ASP A 252 11.81 -3.67 -3.39
N GLU A 253 12.18 -4.59 -4.28
CA GLU A 253 12.69 -4.29 -5.63
C GLU A 253 11.59 -4.32 -6.71
N GLN A 254 10.37 -4.73 -6.37
CA GLN A 254 9.27 -4.75 -7.32
C GLN A 254 8.70 -3.35 -7.51
N ASP A 255 8.84 -2.82 -8.72
CA ASP A 255 8.25 -1.54 -9.10
C ASP A 255 6.80 -1.71 -9.58
N SER A 256 5.93 -0.81 -9.14
CA SER A 256 4.50 -0.85 -9.48
C SER A 256 4.18 -0.61 -10.97
N GLN A 257 5.11 -0.02 -11.73
CA GLN A 257 4.90 0.32 -13.15
C GLN A 257 5.63 -0.63 -14.09
N THR A 258 6.84 -1.02 -13.75
CA THR A 258 7.74 -1.80 -14.61
C THR A 258 7.81 -3.28 -14.22
N GLY A 259 7.38 -3.63 -13.01
CA GLY A 259 7.42 -4.98 -12.46
C GLY A 259 8.77 -5.32 -11.83
N CYS A 260 9.09 -6.60 -11.76
CA CYS A 260 10.35 -7.11 -11.25
C CYS A 260 11.48 -6.91 -12.27
N ALA A 261 12.52 -6.18 -11.86
CA ALA A 261 13.81 -6.09 -12.55
C ALA A 261 14.85 -6.95 -11.80
N PRO A 262 15.11 -8.20 -12.22
CA PRO A 262 15.83 -9.16 -11.39
C PRO A 262 17.29 -8.73 -11.15
N SER A 263 17.68 -8.66 -9.90
CA SER A 263 19.03 -8.33 -9.43
C SER A 263 19.71 -9.50 -8.70
N HIS A 264 18.94 -10.55 -8.38
CA HIS A 264 19.41 -11.74 -7.66
C HIS A 264 19.25 -12.99 -8.50
N GLY A 265 19.97 -14.05 -8.12
CA GLY A 265 19.81 -15.40 -8.67
C GLY A 265 19.74 -16.43 -7.55
N THR A 266 18.92 -17.47 -7.72
CA THR A 266 18.86 -18.57 -6.76
C THR A 266 20.14 -19.42 -6.82
N GLU A 267 20.80 -19.65 -5.69
CA GLU A 267 21.94 -20.59 -5.62
C GLU A 267 21.52 -22.07 -5.65
N ALA A 268 20.26 -22.34 -5.32
CA ALA A 268 19.61 -23.65 -5.36
C ALA A 268 18.10 -23.49 -5.59
N PRO A 269 17.39 -24.53 -6.08
CA PRO A 269 15.95 -24.47 -6.26
C PRO A 269 15.20 -24.08 -4.98
N VAL A 270 14.39 -23.03 -5.07
CA VAL A 270 13.57 -22.52 -3.96
C VAL A 270 12.16 -23.06 -4.08
N THR A 271 11.64 -23.63 -3.00
CA THR A 271 10.26 -24.14 -2.95
C THR A 271 9.36 -23.22 -2.14
N GLY A 272 8.16 -22.96 -2.63
CA GLY A 272 7.14 -22.19 -1.93
C GLY A 272 5.75 -22.43 -2.49
N TRP A 273 4.84 -21.50 -2.24
CA TRP A 273 3.44 -21.58 -2.64
C TRP A 273 3.07 -20.41 -3.54
N MET A 274 2.30 -20.69 -4.59
CA MET A 274 1.75 -19.68 -5.49
C MET A 274 0.25 -19.87 -5.67
N ASN A 275 -0.46 -18.77 -5.94
CA ASN A 275 -1.87 -18.79 -6.30
C ASN A 275 -2.04 -19.48 -7.66
N TYR A 276 -2.66 -20.66 -7.67
CA TYR A 276 -2.79 -21.50 -8.85
C TYR A 276 -3.70 -20.89 -9.92
N THR A 277 -4.73 -20.15 -9.52
CA THR A 277 -5.59 -19.42 -10.47
C THR A 277 -4.80 -18.38 -11.24
N ARG A 278 -3.90 -17.63 -10.57
CA ARG A 278 -3.03 -16.64 -11.24
C ARG A 278 -2.02 -17.30 -12.16
N LEU A 279 -1.48 -18.45 -11.75
CA LEU A 279 -0.57 -19.24 -12.56
C LEU A 279 -1.25 -19.72 -13.87
N MET A 280 -2.48 -20.24 -13.75
CA MET A 280 -3.30 -20.75 -14.86
C MET A 280 -3.93 -19.67 -15.76
N ALA A 281 -4.02 -18.42 -15.30
CA ALA A 281 -4.44 -17.30 -16.15
C ALA A 281 -3.34 -16.86 -17.13
N THR A 282 -2.16 -17.46 -17.05
CA THR A 282 -0.95 -17.03 -17.76
C THR A 282 -0.20 -18.08 -18.60
N PRO A 283 -0.82 -19.16 -19.14
CA PRO A 283 -0.08 -20.12 -19.93
C PRO A 283 0.30 -19.53 -21.30
N ARG A 284 1.61 -19.55 -21.62
CA ARG A 284 2.05 -19.58 -23.01
C ARG A 284 2.06 -21.03 -23.52
N PRO A 285 1.77 -21.27 -24.81
CA PRO A 285 2.09 -22.56 -25.41
C PRO A 285 3.60 -22.82 -25.29
N GLN A 286 3.96 -24.06 -24.94
CA GLN A 286 5.35 -24.53 -24.90
C GLN A 286 6.03 -24.16 -26.24
N GLN A 287 7.12 -23.39 -26.18
CA GLN A 287 8.02 -23.16 -27.32
C GLN A 287 9.16 -24.16 -27.28
#